data_AF-A0A6L8I2T7-F1
#
_entry.id   AF-A0A6L8I2T7-F1
#
_cell.length_a   1.000
_cell.length_b   1.000
_cell.length_c   1.000
_cell.angle_alpha   90.00
_cell.angle_beta   90.00
_cell.angle_gamma   90.00
#
_symmetry.space_group_name_H-M   'P 1'
#
loop_
_entity.id
_entity.type
_entity.pdbx_description
1 polymer ?
#
loop_
_entity_poly.entity_id
_entity_poly.type
_entity_poly.pdbx_seq_one_letter_code
_entity_poly.pdbx_strand_id
1 'polypeptide(L)'
;MKKSVTSAGLVAGLALTASAAFAEYPERTINMLVPFGAGGGTDVPARFFAAEMEGILGQNIVVSNVEGAGGTVGATQLSQADPNGYNLGFLPVGTTTTQPHLKRTSYNADSWTPICMVSQGPFYLVVAEDSPVRTVDDYIAMANGDGLKFAGAGPGSMAHVAQLTLDNKLGVTTQYIPTKGGGDIATEINGGRADATAWFADFGTKFGWRALAILSDQRSGQHPDVPTLAELGYDTQVSVWFGFFTQAGTPDDVVSTLSEACARAVETDSFKENMAGANRLIRYMGTEEFGPFFRTAFELNGKLLEDAGLVK
;
A
#
# COMPACT_ATOMS: atom_id res chain seq x y z
N MET A 1 -41.96 -77.47 -36.06
CA MET A 1 -41.45 -76.35 -36.89
C MET A 1 -41.36 -75.10 -36.02
N LYS A 2 -40.35 -74.27 -36.27
CA LYS A 2 -39.54 -73.51 -35.30
C LYS A 2 -40.29 -72.38 -34.57
N LYS A 3 -40.02 -72.25 -33.26
CA LYS A 3 -40.44 -71.15 -32.36
C LYS A 3 -39.49 -69.95 -32.56
N SER A 4 -40.06 -68.75 -32.74
CA SER A 4 -39.31 -67.49 -32.82
C SER A 4 -38.79 -67.07 -31.44
N VAL A 5 -37.50 -66.79 -31.36
CA VAL A 5 -36.82 -66.25 -30.17
C VAL A 5 -36.78 -64.73 -30.32
N THR A 6 -37.43 -64.02 -29.41
CA THR A 6 -37.40 -62.56 -29.34
C THR A 6 -36.18 -62.14 -28.51
N SER A 7 -35.19 -61.54 -29.17
CA SER A 7 -33.96 -61.07 -28.53
C SER A 7 -34.20 -59.83 -27.66
N ALA A 8 -33.63 -59.87 -26.46
CA ALA A 8 -33.57 -58.77 -25.51
C ALA A 8 -32.59 -57.67 -25.97
N GLY A 9 -33.03 -56.42 -25.93
CA GLY A 9 -32.17 -55.24 -26.07
C GLY A 9 -32.03 -54.53 -24.72
N LEU A 10 -30.93 -54.78 -24.01
CA LEU A 10 -30.57 -54.06 -22.79
C LEU A 10 -29.90 -52.74 -23.20
N VAL A 11 -30.65 -51.64 -23.13
CA VAL A 11 -30.11 -50.29 -23.33
C VAL A 11 -29.37 -49.90 -22.04
N ALA A 12 -28.06 -50.10 -22.02
CA ALA A 12 -27.19 -49.60 -20.97
C ALA A 12 -27.06 -48.07 -21.14
N GLY A 13 -27.78 -47.32 -20.30
CA GLY A 13 -27.64 -45.86 -20.23
C GLY A 13 -26.26 -45.51 -19.68
N LEU A 14 -25.38 -44.98 -20.54
CA LEU A 14 -24.19 -44.25 -20.10
C LEU A 14 -24.67 -42.99 -19.37
N ALA A 15 -24.70 -43.05 -18.04
CA ALA A 15 -24.74 -41.85 -17.22
C ALA A 15 -23.40 -41.14 -17.41
N LEU A 16 -23.36 -40.14 -18.29
CA LEU A 16 -22.29 -39.14 -18.29
C LEU A 16 -22.40 -38.38 -16.97
N THR A 17 -21.62 -38.81 -15.98
CA THR A 17 -21.24 -37.95 -14.86
C THR A 17 -20.36 -36.85 -15.47
N ALA A 18 -20.99 -35.76 -15.89
CA ALA A 18 -20.28 -34.52 -16.13
C ALA A 18 -19.72 -34.08 -14.77
N SER A 19 -18.49 -34.48 -14.48
CA SER A 19 -17.69 -33.84 -13.45
C SER A 19 -17.70 -32.36 -13.82
N ALA A 20 -18.33 -31.53 -12.98
CA ALA A 20 -18.11 -30.09 -13.08
C ALA A 20 -16.59 -29.91 -12.93
N ALA A 21 -15.90 -29.66 -14.04
CA ALA A 21 -14.53 -29.22 -13.98
C ALA A 21 -14.60 -27.87 -13.26
N PHE A 22 -14.21 -27.85 -11.99
CA PHE A 22 -13.90 -26.59 -11.32
C PHE A 22 -12.84 -25.93 -12.18
N ALA A 23 -13.20 -24.83 -12.85
CA ALA A 23 -12.25 -24.07 -13.64
C ALA A 23 -11.14 -23.61 -12.68
N GLU A 24 -9.90 -23.93 -13.03
CA GLU A 24 -8.73 -23.59 -12.23
C GLU A 24 -8.54 -22.07 -12.31
N TYR A 25 -8.68 -21.38 -11.17
CA TYR A 25 -8.41 -19.94 -11.08
C TYR A 25 -6.89 -19.70 -11.16
N PRO A 26 -6.41 -18.66 -11.89
CA PRO A 26 -7.16 -17.76 -12.76
C PRO A 26 -7.22 -18.24 -14.24
N GLU A 27 -8.36 -18.04 -14.89
CA GLU A 27 -8.58 -18.41 -16.31
C GLU A 27 -8.60 -17.20 -17.27
N ARG A 28 -8.44 -15.99 -16.75
CA ARG A 28 -8.46 -14.73 -17.51
C ARG A 28 -7.65 -13.66 -16.80
N THR A 29 -7.44 -12.55 -17.50
CA THR A 29 -6.76 -11.35 -17.00
C THR A 29 -7.34 -10.88 -15.65
N ILE A 30 -6.44 -10.57 -14.74
CA ILE A 30 -6.71 -9.96 -13.43
C ILE A 30 -6.46 -8.45 -13.55
N ASN A 31 -7.30 -7.65 -12.90
CA ASN A 31 -7.09 -6.22 -12.74
C ASN A 31 -6.54 -5.93 -11.34
N MET A 32 -5.40 -5.23 -11.26
CA MET A 32 -4.82 -4.76 -10.01
C MET A 32 -5.00 -3.24 -9.90
N LEU A 33 -5.85 -2.80 -8.99
CA LEU A 33 -6.10 -1.39 -8.72
C LEU A 33 -4.99 -0.80 -7.83
N VAL A 34 -4.47 0.36 -8.25
CA VAL A 34 -3.56 1.20 -7.47
C VAL A 34 -4.23 2.56 -7.23
N PRO A 35 -4.45 3.00 -5.99
CA PRO A 35 -5.29 4.16 -5.69
C PRO A 35 -4.54 5.51 -5.78
N PHE A 36 -3.53 5.60 -6.64
CA PHE A 36 -2.67 6.78 -6.84
C PHE A 36 -2.12 6.82 -8.27
N GLY A 37 -1.59 7.98 -8.66
CA GLY A 37 -1.06 8.22 -10.01
C GLY A 37 0.17 7.38 -10.35
N ALA A 38 0.36 7.16 -11.65
CA ALA A 38 1.47 6.38 -12.18
C ALA A 38 2.84 6.97 -11.83
N GLY A 39 3.85 6.11 -11.62
CA GLY A 39 5.20 6.51 -11.23
C GLY A 39 5.36 6.95 -9.77
N GLY A 40 4.27 6.95 -9.00
CA GLY A 40 4.26 7.26 -7.56
C GLY A 40 4.81 6.14 -6.67
N GLY A 41 4.90 6.40 -5.36
CA GLY A 41 5.45 5.46 -4.38
C GLY A 41 4.66 4.15 -4.22
N THR A 42 3.38 4.13 -4.62
CA THR A 42 2.53 2.92 -4.65
C THR A 42 2.62 2.18 -5.98
N ASP A 43 2.64 2.92 -7.10
CA ASP A 43 2.55 2.34 -8.45
C ASP A 43 3.79 1.53 -8.83
N VAL A 44 4.98 2.07 -8.54
CA VAL A 44 6.25 1.40 -8.87
C VAL A 44 6.36 0.01 -8.23
N PRO A 45 6.23 -0.18 -6.90
CA PRO A 45 6.29 -1.51 -6.29
C PRO A 45 5.11 -2.39 -6.74
N ALA A 46 3.93 -1.84 -7.00
CA ALA A 46 2.80 -2.62 -7.51
C ALA A 46 3.10 -3.24 -8.88
N ARG A 47 3.76 -2.51 -9.79
CA ARG A 47 4.14 -3.01 -11.12
C ARG A 47 5.21 -4.10 -11.05
N PHE A 48 6.21 -3.94 -10.18
CA PHE A 48 7.19 -4.99 -9.94
C PHE A 48 6.52 -6.25 -9.41
N PHE A 49 5.65 -6.09 -8.41
CA PHE A 49 4.90 -7.20 -7.83
C PHE A 49 3.97 -7.88 -8.87
N ALA A 50 3.24 -7.09 -9.66
CA ALA A 50 2.35 -7.60 -10.70
C ALA A 50 3.09 -8.44 -11.74
N ALA A 51 4.26 -8.00 -12.23
CA ALA A 51 5.04 -8.73 -13.23
C ALA A 51 5.46 -10.14 -12.74
N GLU A 52 5.82 -10.28 -11.47
CA GLU A 52 6.18 -11.57 -10.87
C GLU A 52 4.95 -12.46 -10.70
N MET A 53 3.84 -11.87 -10.24
CA MET A 53 2.56 -12.56 -10.09
C MET A 53 2.02 -13.06 -11.44
N GLU A 54 2.20 -12.32 -12.55
CA GLU A 54 1.83 -12.77 -13.91
C GLU A 54 2.55 -14.06 -14.29
N GLY A 55 3.86 -14.12 -14.08
CA GLY A 55 4.66 -15.30 -14.38
C GLY A 55 4.29 -16.52 -13.53
N ILE A 56 3.87 -16.28 -12.28
CA ILE A 56 3.48 -17.34 -11.34
C ILE A 56 2.06 -17.86 -11.61
N LEU A 57 1.12 -16.96 -11.88
CA LEU A 57 -0.30 -17.28 -12.09
C LEU A 57 -0.61 -17.69 -13.54
N GLY A 58 0.28 -17.40 -14.50
CA GLY A 58 0.08 -17.71 -15.91
C GLY A 58 -1.00 -16.88 -16.59
N GLN A 59 -1.42 -15.77 -15.97
CA GLN A 59 -2.40 -14.83 -16.50
C GLN A 59 -1.89 -13.40 -16.37
N ASN A 60 -2.27 -12.54 -17.32
CA ASN A 60 -1.91 -11.13 -17.28
C ASN A 60 -2.55 -10.41 -16.08
N ILE A 61 -1.85 -9.44 -15.52
CA ILE A 61 -2.27 -8.56 -14.44
C ILE A 61 -2.14 -7.12 -14.92
N VAL A 62 -3.29 -6.51 -15.21
CA VAL A 62 -3.34 -5.11 -15.65
C VAL A 62 -3.36 -4.19 -14.43
N VAL A 63 -2.33 -3.36 -14.28
CA VAL A 63 -2.27 -2.33 -13.23
C VAL A 63 -3.06 -1.10 -13.66
N SER A 64 -4.12 -0.78 -12.90
CA SER A 64 -5.03 0.34 -13.15
C SER A 64 -4.92 1.41 -12.06
N ASN A 65 -4.45 2.61 -12.42
CA ASN A 65 -4.33 3.74 -11.51
C ASN A 65 -5.66 4.49 -11.38
N VAL A 66 -6.17 4.65 -10.15
CA VAL A 66 -7.40 5.41 -9.85
C VAL A 66 -7.09 6.46 -8.79
N GLU A 67 -6.93 7.71 -9.23
CA GLU A 67 -6.53 8.83 -8.36
C GLU A 67 -7.72 9.45 -7.61
N GLY A 68 -7.40 10.12 -6.50
CA GLY A 68 -8.33 11.05 -5.84
C GLY A 68 -8.52 10.79 -4.35
N ALA A 69 -8.69 11.89 -3.60
CA ALA A 69 -9.11 11.90 -2.20
C ALA A 69 -8.29 11.01 -1.25
N GLY A 70 -6.97 10.90 -1.43
CA GLY A 70 -6.09 10.05 -0.61
C GLY A 70 -6.29 8.55 -0.86
N GLY A 71 -6.75 8.21 -2.07
CA GLY A 71 -6.98 6.84 -2.53
C GLY A 71 -8.38 6.31 -2.27
N THR A 72 -9.27 7.09 -1.65
CA THR A 72 -10.63 6.62 -1.32
C THR A 72 -11.46 6.31 -2.57
N VAL A 73 -11.24 7.01 -3.69
CA VAL A 73 -11.97 6.77 -4.93
C VAL A 73 -11.72 5.35 -5.44
N GLY A 74 -10.43 4.98 -5.58
CA GLY A 74 -10.03 3.64 -6.00
C GLY A 74 -10.41 2.56 -4.98
N ALA A 75 -10.24 2.82 -3.68
CA ALA A 75 -10.61 1.88 -2.63
C ALA A 75 -12.13 1.62 -2.57
N THR A 76 -12.97 2.64 -2.76
CA THR A 76 -14.43 2.50 -2.90
C THR A 76 -14.78 1.68 -4.14
N GLN A 77 -14.14 1.92 -5.27
CA GLN A 77 -14.37 1.14 -6.48
C GLN A 77 -14.01 -0.34 -6.25
N LEU A 78 -12.88 -0.61 -5.60
CA LEU A 78 -12.44 -1.97 -5.29
C LEU A 78 -13.38 -2.68 -4.31
N SER A 79 -13.83 -1.99 -3.25
CA SER A 79 -14.70 -2.56 -2.23
C SER A 79 -16.08 -2.95 -2.76
N GLN A 80 -16.48 -2.40 -3.90
CA GLN A 80 -17.77 -2.66 -4.57
C GLN A 80 -17.65 -3.70 -5.70
N ALA A 81 -16.44 -4.15 -6.03
CA ALA A 81 -16.24 -5.15 -7.08
C ALA A 81 -16.67 -6.55 -6.61
N ASP A 82 -16.91 -7.44 -7.57
CA ASP A 82 -17.27 -8.83 -7.27
C ASP A 82 -16.14 -9.55 -6.50
N PRO A 83 -16.45 -10.30 -5.43
CA PRO A 83 -15.47 -11.05 -4.65
C PRO A 83 -15.06 -12.36 -5.36
N ASN A 84 -14.50 -12.25 -6.56
CA ASN A 84 -14.14 -13.39 -7.40
C ASN A 84 -12.65 -13.46 -7.75
N GLY A 85 -11.83 -12.61 -7.13
CA GLY A 85 -10.38 -12.60 -7.31
C GLY A 85 -9.87 -11.95 -8.61
N TYR A 86 -10.73 -11.38 -9.45
CA TYR A 86 -10.29 -10.74 -10.70
C TYR A 86 -10.15 -9.22 -10.61
N ASN A 87 -10.57 -8.62 -9.50
CA ASN A 87 -10.32 -7.23 -9.16
C ASN A 87 -9.60 -7.18 -7.82
N LEU A 88 -8.30 -6.95 -7.85
CA LEU A 88 -7.43 -6.98 -6.67
C LEU A 88 -6.91 -5.58 -6.38
N GLY A 89 -6.53 -5.32 -5.14
CA GLY A 89 -6.02 -4.01 -4.72
C GLY A 89 -4.59 -4.09 -4.24
N PHE A 90 -3.73 -3.21 -4.73
CA PHE A 90 -2.44 -2.92 -4.12
C PHE A 90 -2.55 -1.58 -3.38
N LEU A 91 -2.91 -1.65 -2.10
CA LEU A 91 -3.36 -0.50 -1.32
C LEU A 91 -2.35 -0.15 -0.23
N PRO A 92 -1.98 1.15 -0.08
CA PRO A 92 -1.18 1.59 1.04
C PRO A 92 -2.01 1.72 2.31
N VAL A 93 -1.35 1.56 3.46
CA VAL A 93 -1.93 1.68 4.81
C VAL A 93 -2.88 2.86 4.97
N GLY A 94 -2.48 4.08 4.63
CA GLY A 94 -3.32 5.26 4.88
C GLY A 94 -4.68 5.21 4.18
N THR A 95 -4.75 4.62 2.99
CA THR A 95 -6.00 4.44 2.24
C THR A 95 -6.94 3.45 2.92
N THR A 96 -6.41 2.39 3.53
CA THR A 96 -7.19 1.30 4.11
C THR A 96 -7.46 1.46 5.60
N THR A 97 -6.59 2.15 6.34
CA THR A 97 -6.68 2.35 7.79
C THR A 97 -7.10 3.75 8.17
N THR A 98 -6.48 4.79 7.61
CA THR A 98 -6.66 6.17 8.08
C THR A 98 -7.90 6.84 7.46
N GLN A 99 -8.12 6.65 6.16
CA GLN A 99 -9.23 7.31 5.45
C GLN A 99 -10.64 6.93 5.94
N PRO A 100 -10.94 5.67 6.29
CA PRO A 100 -12.26 5.30 6.83
C PRO A 100 -12.64 5.99 8.14
N HIS A 101 -11.64 6.38 8.94
CA HIS A 101 -11.89 7.17 10.15
C HIS A 101 -12.13 8.64 9.81
N LEU A 102 -11.33 9.24 8.93
CA LEU A 102 -11.42 10.68 8.63
C LEU A 102 -12.62 11.10 7.80
N LYS A 103 -13.14 10.19 6.97
CA LYS A 103 -14.20 10.49 6.02
C LYS A 103 -15.24 9.41 6.06
N ARG A 104 -16.49 9.78 5.77
CA ARG A 104 -17.54 8.82 5.46
C ARG A 104 -17.20 8.13 4.13
N THR A 105 -16.60 6.96 4.23
CA THR A 105 -16.30 6.09 3.09
C THR A 105 -17.34 4.99 2.99
N SER A 106 -17.39 4.31 1.84
CA SER A 106 -18.25 3.13 1.62
C SER A 106 -17.57 1.82 2.01
N TYR A 107 -16.38 1.89 2.61
CA TYR A 107 -15.54 0.75 2.94
C TYR A 107 -14.92 0.92 4.32
N ASN A 108 -14.44 -0.17 4.90
CA ASN A 108 -13.68 -0.21 6.14
C ASN A 108 -12.76 -1.46 6.12
N ALA A 109 -12.11 -1.77 7.24
CA ALA A 109 -11.27 -2.97 7.35
C ALA A 109 -12.00 -4.30 7.04
N ASP A 110 -13.32 -4.37 7.21
CA ASP A 110 -14.12 -5.58 6.93
C ASP A 110 -14.51 -5.72 5.46
N SER A 111 -14.22 -4.72 4.63
CA SER A 111 -14.56 -4.74 3.20
C SER A 111 -13.62 -5.64 2.38
N TRP A 112 -12.52 -6.10 2.98
CA TRP A 112 -11.45 -6.80 2.26
C TRP A 112 -10.97 -8.05 2.99
N THR A 113 -10.49 -9.01 2.20
CA THR A 113 -9.65 -10.11 2.65
C THR A 113 -8.20 -9.75 2.34
N PRO A 114 -7.35 -9.49 3.35
CA PRO A 114 -5.92 -9.23 3.15
C PRO A 114 -5.22 -10.50 2.69
N ILE A 115 -4.46 -10.44 1.59
CA ILE A 115 -3.72 -11.59 1.04
C ILE A 115 -2.27 -11.56 1.51
N CYS A 116 -1.55 -10.46 1.28
CA CYS A 116 -0.18 -10.33 1.76
C CYS A 116 0.24 -8.88 1.91
N MET A 117 1.17 -8.61 2.82
CA MET A 117 1.95 -7.38 2.81
C MET A 117 3.21 -7.64 2.01
N VAL A 118 3.53 -6.74 1.07
CA VAL A 118 4.64 -6.93 0.13
C VAL A 118 5.85 -6.07 0.53
N SER A 119 5.60 -4.87 1.04
CA SER A 119 6.66 -3.95 1.43
C SER A 119 6.23 -3.07 2.59
N GLN A 120 7.20 -2.72 3.42
CA GLN A 120 7.05 -1.75 4.49
C GLN A 120 8.38 -1.02 4.66
N GLY A 121 8.31 0.30 4.77
CA GLY A 121 9.49 1.10 5.08
C GLY A 121 9.15 2.32 5.94
N PRO A 122 10.13 2.85 6.66
CA PRO A 122 9.96 4.09 7.40
C PRO A 122 9.85 5.28 6.45
N PHE A 123 9.24 6.36 6.93
CA PHE A 123 9.40 7.66 6.30
C PHE A 123 10.70 8.33 6.72
N TYR A 124 11.16 9.23 5.86
CA TYR A 124 12.19 10.21 6.11
C TYR A 124 11.53 11.58 6.16
N LEU A 125 11.89 12.38 7.16
CA LEU A 125 11.63 13.82 7.12
C LEU A 125 12.61 14.42 6.11
N VAL A 126 12.10 14.93 5.00
CA VAL A 126 12.91 15.42 3.88
C VAL A 126 12.58 16.85 3.52
N VAL A 127 13.58 17.53 2.96
CA VAL A 127 13.52 18.92 2.49
C VAL A 127 14.21 19.01 1.12
N ALA A 128 13.98 20.10 0.39
CA ALA A 128 14.75 20.40 -0.83
C ALA A 128 16.26 20.50 -0.52
N GLU A 129 17.12 20.14 -1.48
CA GLU A 129 18.58 20.16 -1.29
C GLU A 129 19.11 21.55 -0.94
N ASP A 130 18.57 22.60 -1.56
CA ASP A 130 18.95 23.98 -1.31
C ASP A 130 18.23 24.63 -0.11
N SER A 131 17.39 23.86 0.59
CA SER A 131 16.67 24.35 1.78
C SER A 131 17.63 24.89 2.84
N PRO A 132 17.31 26.03 3.48
CA PRO A 132 18.07 26.52 4.63
C PRO A 132 17.91 25.62 5.86
N VAL A 133 16.87 24.77 5.90
CA VAL A 133 16.68 23.77 6.95
C VAL A 133 17.65 22.60 6.70
N ARG A 134 18.59 22.39 7.63
CA ARG A 134 19.63 21.35 7.51
C ARG A 134 19.59 20.33 8.63
N THR A 135 18.93 20.66 9.73
CA THR A 135 18.80 19.82 10.92
C THR A 135 17.36 19.80 11.42
N VAL A 136 17.04 18.86 12.31
CA VAL A 136 15.75 18.88 13.03
C VAL A 136 15.60 20.12 13.90
N ASP A 137 16.69 20.66 14.45
CA ASP A 137 16.65 21.93 15.20
C ASP A 137 16.28 23.12 14.30
N ASP A 138 16.80 23.18 13.07
CA ASP A 138 16.39 24.19 12.08
C ASP A 138 14.92 24.04 11.72
N TYR A 139 14.42 22.80 11.59
CA TYR A 139 13.02 22.51 11.33
C TYR A 139 12.13 23.06 12.46
N ILE A 140 12.51 22.79 13.71
CA ILE A 140 11.81 23.28 14.90
C ILE A 140 11.85 24.81 14.97
N ALA A 141 13.01 25.41 14.70
CA ALA A 141 13.18 26.87 14.70
C ALA A 141 12.31 27.54 13.65
N MET A 142 12.29 27.01 12.42
CA MET A 142 11.44 27.53 11.34
C MET A 142 9.95 27.36 11.64
N ALA A 143 9.54 26.20 12.18
CA ALA A 143 8.15 25.96 12.55
C ALA A 143 7.64 26.94 13.63
N ASN A 144 8.48 27.29 14.60
CA ASN A 144 8.14 28.24 15.66
C ASN A 144 8.26 29.72 15.25
N GLY A 145 9.02 30.02 14.19
CA GLY A 145 9.27 31.38 13.70
C GLY A 145 8.34 31.74 12.54
N ASP A 146 8.86 31.57 11.32
CA ASP A 146 8.20 31.99 10.07
C ASP A 146 7.01 31.09 9.68
N GLY A 147 6.89 29.93 10.32
CA GLY A 147 5.90 28.91 10.03
C GLY A 147 6.40 27.98 8.92
N LEU A 148 6.45 26.68 9.23
CA LEU A 148 6.92 25.66 8.30
C LEU A 148 5.74 25.05 7.55
N LYS A 149 5.87 24.89 6.23
CA LYS A 149 4.88 24.26 5.37
C LYS A 149 5.26 22.83 5.04
N PHE A 150 4.36 21.90 5.32
CA PHE A 150 4.57 20.48 5.13
C PHE A 150 3.64 19.94 4.03
N ALA A 151 4.20 19.44 2.92
CA ALA A 151 3.41 18.89 1.82
C ALA A 151 3.07 17.41 2.03
N GLY A 152 1.87 17.00 1.60
CA GLY A 152 1.48 15.59 1.60
C GLY A 152 0.28 15.30 0.70
N ALA A 153 -0.06 14.02 0.53
CA ALA A 153 -1.08 13.54 -0.42
C ALA A 153 -2.52 13.71 0.11
N GLY A 154 -2.82 14.89 0.66
CA GLY A 154 -4.12 15.26 1.21
C GLY A 154 -4.31 14.82 2.66
N PRO A 155 -5.38 15.31 3.31
CA PRO A 155 -5.69 14.95 4.69
C PRO A 155 -5.89 13.44 4.84
N GLY A 156 -5.23 12.86 5.83
CA GLY A 156 -5.30 11.43 6.15
C GLY A 156 -4.34 10.53 5.38
N SER A 157 -3.56 11.09 4.46
CA SER A 157 -2.43 10.35 3.92
C SER A 157 -1.39 10.07 5.00
N MET A 158 -0.52 9.08 4.79
CA MET A 158 0.52 8.80 5.77
C MET A 158 1.56 9.92 5.91
N ALA A 159 1.70 10.79 4.92
CA ALA A 159 2.51 12.01 5.07
C ALA A 159 1.87 13.01 6.04
N HIS A 160 0.52 13.12 6.03
CA HIS A 160 -0.20 13.90 7.04
C HIS A 160 -0.04 13.28 8.43
N VAL A 161 -0.18 11.96 8.53
CA VAL A 161 0.06 11.24 9.80
C VAL A 161 1.48 11.49 10.30
N ALA A 162 2.48 11.39 9.43
CA ALA A 162 3.86 11.69 9.77
C ALA A 162 4.05 13.13 10.26
N GLN A 163 3.45 14.11 9.60
CA GLN A 163 3.49 15.51 10.05
C GLN A 163 2.88 15.69 11.43
N LEU A 164 1.69 15.13 11.69
CA LEU A 164 1.05 15.23 13.01
C LEU A 164 1.88 14.56 14.10
N THR A 165 2.47 13.40 13.79
CA THR A 165 3.37 12.70 14.68
C THR A 165 4.63 13.51 14.97
N LEU A 166 5.22 14.15 13.95
CA LEU A 166 6.37 15.04 14.10
C LEU A 166 6.01 16.27 14.94
N ASP A 167 4.91 16.95 14.62
CA ASP A 167 4.43 18.13 15.34
C ASP A 167 4.21 17.83 16.83
N ASN A 168 3.55 16.71 17.14
CA ASN A 168 3.35 16.26 18.51
C ASN A 168 4.68 15.95 19.22
N LYS A 169 5.59 15.23 18.56
CA LYS A 169 6.82 14.77 19.19
C LYS A 169 7.85 15.90 19.37
N LEU A 170 7.91 16.81 18.41
CA LEU A 170 8.83 17.95 18.41
C LEU A 170 8.25 19.17 19.15
N GLY A 171 6.96 19.14 19.50
CA GLY A 171 6.29 20.24 20.20
C GLY A 171 6.12 21.48 19.34
N VAL A 172 5.85 21.30 18.03
CA VAL A 172 5.67 22.37 17.05
C VAL A 172 4.31 22.27 16.36
N THR A 173 3.97 23.27 15.56
CA THR A 173 2.80 23.22 14.68
C THR A 173 3.22 23.67 13.29
N THR A 174 2.92 22.86 12.28
CA THR A 174 3.26 23.14 10.89
C THR A 174 2.00 23.27 10.03
N GLN A 175 2.11 24.03 8.94
CA GLN A 175 1.02 24.21 7.99
C GLN A 175 1.01 23.08 6.99
N TYR A 176 -0.04 22.25 7.00
CA TYR A 176 -0.18 21.18 6.02
C TYR A 176 -0.67 21.69 4.65
N ILE A 177 0.06 21.33 3.58
CA ILE A 177 -0.26 21.66 2.19
C ILE A 177 -0.76 20.38 1.49
N PRO A 178 -2.08 20.21 1.29
CA PRO A 178 -2.64 19.02 0.66
C PRO A 178 -2.45 19.03 -0.86
N THR A 179 -1.99 17.91 -1.40
CA THR A 179 -1.75 17.69 -2.84
C THR A 179 -2.46 16.42 -3.34
N LYS A 180 -2.41 16.12 -4.65
CA LYS A 180 -3.01 14.89 -5.21
C LYS A 180 -2.10 13.67 -5.11
N GLY A 181 -0.83 13.82 -4.74
CA GLY A 181 0.11 12.71 -4.65
C GLY A 181 1.56 13.13 -4.88
N GLY A 182 2.42 12.15 -5.14
CA GLY A 182 3.87 12.32 -5.21
C GLY A 182 4.38 13.36 -6.19
N GLY A 183 3.83 13.41 -7.40
CA GLY A 183 4.25 14.40 -8.41
C GLY A 183 3.95 15.84 -8.00
N ASP A 184 2.79 16.07 -7.41
CA ASP A 184 2.40 17.37 -6.89
C ASP A 184 3.25 17.75 -5.67
N ILE A 185 3.51 16.81 -4.73
CA ILE A 185 4.44 17.02 -3.60
C ILE A 185 5.80 17.49 -4.13
N ALA A 186 6.32 16.80 -5.15
CA ALA A 186 7.59 17.18 -5.73
C ALA A 186 7.58 18.60 -6.33
N THR A 187 6.46 18.98 -6.94
CA THR A 187 6.25 20.32 -7.51
C THR A 187 6.15 21.41 -6.43
N GLU A 188 5.60 21.10 -5.25
CA GLU A 188 5.55 22.02 -4.11
C GLU A 188 6.92 22.20 -3.43
N ILE A 189 7.64 21.10 -3.19
CA ILE A 189 8.97 21.12 -2.55
C ILE A 189 10.00 21.79 -3.46
N ASN A 190 10.11 21.34 -4.72
CA ASN A 190 11.09 21.90 -5.66
C ASN A 190 10.77 23.35 -6.05
N GLY A 191 9.49 23.74 -5.95
CA GLY A 191 9.04 25.10 -6.20
C GLY A 191 9.17 26.04 -5.00
N GLY A 192 9.65 25.56 -3.85
CA GLY A 192 9.77 26.34 -2.61
C GLY A 192 8.42 26.78 -2.03
N ARG A 193 7.32 26.11 -2.37
CA ARG A 193 5.98 26.40 -1.82
C ARG A 193 5.69 25.58 -0.56
N ALA A 194 6.37 24.46 -0.40
CA ALA A 194 6.45 23.69 0.84
C ALA A 194 7.91 23.48 1.22
N ASP A 195 8.18 23.42 2.52
CA ASP A 195 9.54 23.39 3.07
C ASP A 195 9.99 21.95 3.36
N ALA A 196 9.04 21.08 3.75
CA ALA A 196 9.31 19.69 4.10
C ALA A 196 8.20 18.74 3.66
N THR A 197 8.52 17.45 3.61
CA THR A 197 7.55 16.37 3.48
C THR A 197 8.07 15.09 4.17
N ALA A 198 7.20 14.09 4.30
CA ALA A 198 7.58 12.74 4.67
C ALA A 198 7.65 11.89 3.39
N TRP A 199 8.83 11.35 3.09
CA TRP A 199 9.06 10.59 1.86
C TRP A 199 9.80 9.26 2.11
N PHE A 200 9.84 8.40 1.09
CA PHE A 200 10.53 7.11 1.14
C PHE A 200 12.03 7.28 0.88
N ALA A 201 12.82 6.21 1.07
CA ALA A 201 14.26 6.21 0.89
C ALA A 201 14.75 6.58 -0.54
N ASP A 202 13.87 6.64 -1.54
CA ASP A 202 14.23 7.10 -2.89
C ASP A 202 14.32 8.62 -3.03
N PHE A 203 14.13 9.41 -1.95
CA PHE A 203 14.10 10.88 -1.99
C PHE A 203 15.31 11.49 -2.72
N GLY A 204 16.52 10.99 -2.46
CA GLY A 204 17.76 11.54 -3.02
C GLY A 204 17.96 11.18 -4.49
N THR A 205 17.76 9.91 -4.84
CA THR A 205 17.93 9.44 -6.23
C THR A 205 16.80 9.89 -7.15
N LYS A 206 15.58 10.04 -6.61
CA LYS A 206 14.39 10.42 -7.39
C LYS A 206 14.23 11.92 -7.57
N PHE A 207 14.54 12.71 -6.53
CA PHE A 207 14.28 14.15 -6.53
C PHE A 207 15.50 15.02 -6.20
N GLY A 208 16.61 14.43 -5.77
CA GLY A 208 17.75 15.19 -5.26
C GLY A 208 17.38 15.94 -3.99
N TRP A 209 16.69 15.29 -3.05
CA TRP A 209 16.36 15.88 -1.74
C TRP A 209 17.32 15.44 -0.66
N ARG A 210 17.26 16.14 0.48
CA ARG A 210 17.99 15.82 1.70
C ARG A 210 17.04 15.33 2.79
N ALA A 211 17.42 14.26 3.48
CA ALA A 211 16.75 13.82 4.69
C ALA A 211 17.37 14.47 5.94
N LEU A 212 16.51 14.91 6.86
CA LEU A 212 16.90 15.44 8.18
C LEU A 212 16.93 14.33 9.24
N ALA A 213 15.97 13.42 9.17
CA ALA A 213 15.86 12.28 10.07
C ALA A 213 15.02 11.17 9.45
N ILE A 214 15.24 9.94 9.90
CA ILE A 214 14.39 8.79 9.63
C ILE A 214 13.42 8.53 10.79
N LEU A 215 12.15 8.27 10.48
CA LEU A 215 11.08 7.98 11.45
C LEU A 215 11.03 6.47 11.72
N SER A 216 12.14 5.94 12.23
CA SER A 216 12.34 4.54 12.59
C SER A 216 13.11 4.44 13.90
N ASP A 217 13.04 3.26 14.53
CA ASP A 217 13.86 2.89 15.70
C ASP A 217 15.37 2.79 15.38
N GLN A 218 15.72 2.45 14.14
CA GLN A 218 17.09 2.27 13.69
C GLN A 218 17.36 3.04 12.39
N ARG A 219 18.63 3.38 12.16
CA ARG A 219 19.06 3.93 10.87
C ARG A 219 18.86 2.90 9.76
N SER A 220 18.64 3.38 8.55
CA SER A 220 18.56 2.51 7.38
C SER A 220 19.94 2.22 6.82
N GLY A 221 20.19 0.97 6.40
CA GLY A 221 21.38 0.63 5.62
C GLY A 221 21.45 1.34 4.26
N GLN A 222 20.32 1.83 3.73
CA GLN A 222 20.25 2.61 2.49
C GLN A 222 20.75 4.05 2.68
N HIS A 223 20.64 4.57 3.91
CA HIS A 223 20.99 5.95 4.27
C HIS A 223 21.62 5.97 5.67
N PRO A 224 22.83 5.39 5.84
CA PRO A 224 23.43 5.17 7.16
C PRO A 224 23.79 6.48 7.90
N ASP A 225 23.96 7.57 7.15
CA ASP A 225 24.31 8.89 7.70
C ASP A 225 23.09 9.67 8.20
N VAL A 226 21.87 9.24 7.87
CA VAL A 226 20.64 9.91 8.33
C VAL A 226 20.31 9.42 9.74
N PRO A 227 20.26 10.30 10.76
CA PRO A 227 19.97 9.91 12.13
C PRO A 227 18.49 9.52 12.29
N THR A 228 18.21 8.66 13.26
CA THR A 228 16.84 8.48 13.75
C THR A 228 16.42 9.68 14.58
N LEU A 229 15.11 9.90 14.71
CA LEU A 229 14.62 10.91 15.66
C LEU A 229 14.95 10.54 17.12
N ALA A 230 15.02 9.24 17.46
CA ALA A 230 15.40 8.79 18.79
C ALA A 230 16.85 9.18 19.16
N GLU A 231 17.80 9.10 18.22
CA GLU A 231 19.18 9.60 18.40
C GLU A 231 19.24 11.10 18.68
N LEU A 232 18.21 11.84 18.24
CA LEU A 232 18.05 13.28 18.44
C LEU A 232 17.20 13.61 19.68
N GLY A 233 16.78 12.62 20.46
CA GLY A 233 15.97 12.79 21.68
C GLY A 233 14.45 12.75 21.47
N TYR A 234 13.99 12.44 20.25
CA TYR A 234 12.59 12.47 19.85
C TYR A 234 12.08 11.08 19.39
N ASP A 235 11.99 10.12 20.30
CA ASP A 235 11.53 8.75 19.95
C ASP A 235 10.12 8.71 19.32
N THR A 236 10.05 8.43 18.02
CA THR A 236 8.81 8.20 17.28
C THR A 236 9.10 7.45 15.98
N GLN A 237 8.09 6.74 15.48
CA GLN A 237 8.20 5.90 14.31
C GLN A 237 6.97 6.06 13.44
N VAL A 238 7.18 6.19 12.14
CA VAL A 238 6.09 6.19 11.16
C VAL A 238 6.55 5.40 9.96
N SER A 239 5.85 4.31 9.70
CA SER A 239 6.10 3.47 8.55
C SER A 239 4.87 3.42 7.65
N VAL A 240 5.14 3.15 6.39
CA VAL A 240 4.14 2.94 5.37
C VAL A 240 4.35 1.55 4.81
N TRP A 241 3.26 0.80 4.76
CA TRP A 241 3.22 -0.51 4.16
C TRP A 241 2.21 -0.55 3.02
N PHE A 242 2.43 -1.51 2.13
CA PHE A 242 1.59 -1.78 0.99
C PHE A 242 1.08 -3.22 1.06
N GLY A 243 -0.24 -3.35 1.10
CA GLY A 243 -0.93 -4.62 1.15
C GLY A 243 -1.56 -4.96 -0.18
N PHE A 244 -1.62 -6.26 -0.45
CA PHE A 244 -2.38 -6.86 -1.51
C PHE A 244 -3.69 -7.42 -0.94
N PHE A 245 -4.81 -7.00 -1.52
CA PHE A 245 -6.14 -7.28 -1.00
C PHE A 245 -7.05 -7.82 -2.10
N THR A 246 -7.94 -8.72 -1.70
CA THR A 246 -9.17 -9.04 -2.43
C THR A 246 -10.38 -8.60 -1.61
N GLN A 247 -11.59 -8.71 -2.14
CA GLN A 247 -12.82 -8.36 -1.44
C GLN A 247 -13.17 -9.40 -0.36
N ALA A 248 -13.88 -8.95 0.68
CA ALA A 248 -14.49 -9.85 1.65
C ALA A 248 -15.45 -10.81 0.95
N GLY A 249 -15.44 -12.09 1.36
CA GLY A 249 -16.24 -13.14 0.75
C GLY A 249 -15.66 -13.75 -0.53
N THR A 250 -14.42 -13.41 -0.90
CA THR A 250 -13.71 -14.12 -1.98
C THR A 250 -13.54 -15.59 -1.59
N PRO A 251 -13.80 -16.56 -2.50
CA PRO A 251 -13.64 -17.99 -2.22
C PRO A 251 -12.26 -18.36 -1.67
N ASP A 252 -12.21 -19.31 -0.73
CA ASP A 252 -10.99 -19.71 -0.03
C ASP A 252 -9.91 -20.27 -0.97
N ASP A 253 -10.30 -20.98 -2.03
CA ASP A 253 -9.40 -21.52 -3.05
C ASP A 253 -8.71 -20.41 -3.86
N VAL A 254 -9.45 -19.36 -4.19
CA VAL A 254 -8.91 -18.13 -4.82
C VAL A 254 -7.94 -17.42 -3.88
N VAL A 255 -8.31 -17.26 -2.60
CA VAL A 255 -7.45 -16.66 -1.58
C VAL A 255 -6.16 -17.47 -1.39
N SER A 256 -6.26 -18.80 -1.34
CA SER A 256 -5.09 -19.69 -1.23
C SER A 256 -4.16 -19.54 -2.43
N THR A 257 -4.71 -19.55 -3.65
CA THR A 257 -3.94 -19.39 -4.89
C THR A 257 -3.19 -18.06 -4.91
N LEU A 258 -3.87 -16.96 -4.54
CA LEU A 258 -3.26 -15.64 -4.48
C LEU A 258 -2.20 -15.53 -3.38
N SER A 259 -2.42 -16.16 -2.22
CA SER A 259 -1.47 -16.20 -1.11
C SER A 259 -0.18 -16.96 -1.47
N GLU A 260 -0.32 -18.12 -2.11
CA GLU A 260 0.82 -18.91 -2.59
C GLU A 260 1.61 -18.15 -3.66
N ALA A 261 0.91 -17.47 -4.57
CA ALA A 261 1.55 -16.64 -5.57
C ALA A 261 2.29 -15.44 -4.94
N CYS A 262 1.67 -14.76 -3.97
CA CYS A 262 2.30 -13.71 -3.15
C CYS A 262 3.64 -14.19 -2.56
N ALA A 263 3.63 -15.33 -1.86
CA ALA A 263 4.80 -15.89 -1.20
C ALA A 263 5.94 -16.19 -2.18
N ARG A 264 5.60 -16.67 -3.39
CA ARG A 264 6.57 -16.95 -4.44
C ARG A 264 7.11 -15.68 -5.09
N ALA A 265 6.24 -14.70 -5.35
CA ALA A 265 6.58 -13.46 -6.04
C ALA A 265 7.62 -12.64 -5.27
N VAL A 266 7.46 -12.53 -3.94
CA VAL A 266 8.40 -11.74 -3.12
C VAL A 266 9.78 -12.39 -2.98
N GLU A 267 9.89 -13.67 -3.27
CA GLU A 267 11.12 -14.43 -3.17
C GLU A 267 11.96 -14.43 -4.46
N THR A 268 11.40 -13.96 -5.58
CA THR A 268 12.15 -13.94 -6.85
C THR A 268 13.29 -12.92 -6.81
N ASP A 269 14.40 -13.26 -7.46
CA ASP A 269 15.56 -12.37 -7.53
C ASP A 269 15.22 -11.07 -8.27
N SER A 270 14.44 -11.16 -9.35
CA SER A 270 13.93 -10.00 -10.09
C SER A 270 13.13 -9.05 -9.20
N PHE A 271 12.24 -9.56 -8.34
CA PHE A 271 11.51 -8.72 -7.40
C PHE A 271 12.46 -8.01 -6.41
N LYS A 272 13.37 -8.78 -5.81
CA LYS A 272 14.35 -8.28 -4.84
C LYS A 272 15.25 -7.20 -5.43
N GLU A 273 15.77 -7.43 -6.63
CA GLU A 273 16.63 -6.48 -7.36
C GLU A 273 15.88 -5.20 -7.72
N ASN A 274 14.66 -5.31 -8.26
CA ASN A 274 13.85 -4.14 -8.63
C ASN A 274 13.46 -3.31 -7.41
N MET A 275 13.06 -3.96 -6.31
CA MET A 275 12.73 -3.28 -5.05
C MET A 275 13.97 -2.59 -4.45
N ALA A 276 15.11 -3.28 -4.44
CA ALA A 276 16.37 -2.70 -3.97
C ALA A 276 16.79 -1.48 -4.82
N GLY A 277 16.74 -1.60 -6.16
CA GLY A 277 17.05 -0.52 -7.09
C GLY A 277 16.12 0.69 -6.95
N ALA A 278 14.88 0.47 -6.54
CA ALA A 278 13.91 1.53 -6.23
C ALA A 278 13.97 2.03 -4.78
N ASN A 279 14.97 1.62 -4.00
CA ASN A 279 15.11 1.90 -2.57
C ASN A 279 13.84 1.56 -1.76
N ARG A 280 13.23 0.40 -2.04
CA ARG A 280 12.06 -0.12 -1.35
C ARG A 280 12.46 -1.31 -0.48
N LEU A 281 12.02 -1.27 0.77
CA LEU A 281 12.26 -2.35 1.72
C LEU A 281 11.16 -3.40 1.56
N ILE A 282 11.59 -4.63 1.28
CA ILE A 282 10.71 -5.79 1.27
C ILE A 282 10.44 -6.18 2.72
N ARG A 283 9.16 -6.34 3.05
CA ARG A 283 8.72 -6.96 4.30
C ARG A 283 7.48 -7.75 3.97
N TYR A 284 7.65 -9.06 3.90
CA TYR A 284 6.57 -9.97 3.62
C TYR A 284 5.81 -10.33 4.90
N MET A 285 4.48 -10.30 4.83
CA MET A 285 3.59 -10.97 5.77
C MET A 285 2.53 -11.68 4.94
N GLY A 286 2.39 -13.00 5.10
CA GLY A 286 1.34 -13.77 4.43
C GLY A 286 -0.04 -13.55 5.05
N THR A 287 -1.08 -14.14 4.46
CA THR A 287 -2.50 -13.97 4.86
C THR A 287 -2.73 -14.10 6.36
N GLU A 288 -2.16 -15.13 6.99
CA GLU A 288 -2.36 -15.43 8.42
C GLU A 288 -1.83 -14.34 9.36
N GLU A 289 -0.70 -13.72 9.01
CA GLU A 289 -0.08 -12.66 9.81
C GLU A 289 -0.63 -11.28 9.44
N PHE A 290 -0.85 -11.06 8.13
CA PHE A 290 -1.22 -9.76 7.61
C PHE A 290 -2.66 -9.38 8.01
N GLY A 291 -3.59 -10.35 8.06
CA GLY A 291 -4.97 -10.09 8.50
C GLY A 291 -5.07 -9.43 9.88
N PRO A 292 -4.52 -10.07 10.94
CA PRO A 292 -4.46 -9.49 12.28
C PRO A 292 -3.70 -8.16 12.32
N PHE A 293 -2.53 -8.10 11.67
CA PHE A 293 -1.73 -6.87 11.62
C PHE A 293 -2.51 -5.69 11.01
N PHE A 294 -3.20 -5.92 9.90
CA PHE A 294 -4.03 -4.91 9.24
C PHE A 294 -5.14 -4.39 10.15
N ARG A 295 -5.85 -5.29 10.84
CA ARG A 295 -6.92 -4.90 11.77
C ARG A 295 -6.40 -4.10 12.94
N THR A 296 -5.28 -4.51 13.53
CA THR A 296 -4.63 -3.73 14.60
C THR A 296 -4.19 -2.35 14.09
N ALA A 297 -3.61 -2.28 12.88
CA ALA A 297 -3.21 -1.02 12.28
C ALA A 297 -4.41 -0.11 11.97
N PHE A 298 -5.57 -0.65 11.62
CA PHE A 298 -6.82 0.10 11.45
C PHE A 298 -7.18 0.83 12.75
N GLU A 299 -7.35 0.08 13.84
CA GLU A 299 -7.73 0.63 15.15
C GLU A 299 -6.71 1.65 15.70
N LEU A 300 -5.42 1.35 15.61
CA LEU A 300 -4.36 2.24 16.10
C LEU A 300 -4.33 3.57 15.34
N ASN A 301 -4.52 3.54 14.02
CA ASN A 301 -4.58 4.77 13.23
C ASN A 301 -5.86 5.57 13.52
N GLY A 302 -7.00 4.92 13.75
CA GLY A 302 -8.22 5.59 14.20
C GLY A 302 -7.97 6.37 15.49
N LYS A 303 -7.41 5.71 16.50
CA LYS A 303 -7.07 6.33 17.78
C LYS A 303 -6.09 7.50 17.62
N LEU A 304 -5.04 7.35 16.80
CA LEU A 304 -4.07 8.41 16.55
C LEU A 304 -4.73 9.67 15.98
N LEU A 305 -5.68 9.50 15.05
CA LEU A 305 -6.39 10.63 14.45
C LEU A 305 -7.36 11.30 15.43
N GLU A 306 -8.01 10.51 16.30
CA GLU A 306 -8.88 11.03 17.37
C GLU A 306 -8.07 11.87 18.36
N ASP A 307 -6.94 11.34 18.82
CA ASP A 307 -6.04 12.03 19.76
C ASP A 307 -5.47 13.33 19.12
N ALA A 308 -5.32 13.37 17.79
CA ALA A 308 -4.92 14.55 17.02
C ALA A 308 -6.08 15.54 16.72
N GLY A 309 -7.32 15.22 17.14
CA GLY A 309 -8.50 16.08 16.92
C GLY A 309 -8.97 16.14 15.46
N LEU A 310 -8.55 15.19 14.63
CA LEU A 310 -8.91 15.14 13.21
C LEU A 310 -10.19 14.35 12.93
N VAL A 311 -10.63 13.55 13.90
CA VAL A 311 -11.91 12.83 13.88
C VAL A 311 -12.74 13.29 15.07
N LYS A 312 -14.06 13.33 14.91
CA LYS A 312 -15.03 13.72 15.94
C LYS A 312 -15.83 12.53 16.42
#